data_AF-X0WH68-F1
#
_entry.id   AF-X0WH68-F1
#
_cell.length_a   1.000
_cell.length_b   1.000
_cell.length_c   1.000
_cell.angle_alpha   90.00
_cell.angle_beta   90.00
_cell.angle_gamma   90.00
#
_symmetry.space_group_name_H-M   'P 1'
#
loop_
_entity.id
_entity.type
_entity.pdbx_description
1 polymer ?
#
loop_
_entity_poly.entity_id
_entity_poly.type
_entity_poly.pdbx_seq_one_letter_code
_entity_poly.pdbx_strand_id
1 'polypeptide(L)' 'MRLHVLGSGCPVPTPEHYGSSFILEVGTDLLMVDCGPATTFKMAQMGIMPGRVEHLFLTHHHFDHNVDLPCFALTRWD' A
#
# COMPACT_ATOMS: atom_id res chain seq x y z
N MET A 1 -17.65 3.96 -2.79
CA MET A 1 -16.33 3.72 -3.40
C MET A 1 -15.43 4.90 -3.05
N ARG A 2 -14.26 4.65 -2.48
CA ARG A 2 -13.29 5.68 -2.06
C ARG A 2 -11.86 5.20 -2.38
N LEU A 3 -11.00 6.10 -2.86
CA LEU A 3 -9.59 5.82 -3.10
C LEU A 3 -8.75 6.48 -2.01
N HIS A 4 -7.92 5.70 -1.33
CA HIS A 4 -6.91 6.16 -0.40
C HIS A 4 -5.54 6.11 -1.09
N VAL A 5 -4.88 7.26 -1.20
CA VAL A 5 -3.56 7.36 -1.82
C VAL A 5 -2.50 7.28 -0.73
N LEU A 6 -1.84 6.12 -0.61
CA LEU A 6 -0.74 5.92 0.33
C LEU A 6 0.55 6.45 -0.28
N GLY A 7 0.83 6.12 -1.53
CA GLY A 7 2.02 6.56 -2.25
C GLY A 7 1.75 6.81 -3.73
N SER A 8 2.34 7.88 -4.25
CA SER A 8 2.17 8.33 -5.64
C SER A 8 3.50 8.70 -6.31
N GLY A 9 4.61 8.21 -5.74
CA GLY A 9 5.96 8.38 -6.26
C GLY A 9 6.33 7.31 -7.29
N CYS A 10 7.58 7.38 -7.74
CA CYS A 10 8.14 6.51 -8.77
C CYS A 10 9.51 5.97 -8.32
N PRO A 11 10.29 5.28 -9.17
CA PRO A 11 11.60 4.75 -8.79
C PRO A 11 12.60 5.83 -8.34
N VAL A 12 12.39 7.08 -8.77
CA VAL A 12 13.24 8.21 -8.37
C VAL A 12 12.79 8.69 -6.99
N PRO A 13 13.65 8.63 -5.97
CA PRO A 13 13.29 9.05 -4.63
C PRO A 13 13.07 10.57 -4.57
N THR A 14 11.98 10.98 -3.91
CA THR A 14 11.69 12.37 -3.57
C THR A 14 11.38 12.48 -2.08
N PRO A 15 11.62 13.64 -1.44
CA PRO A 15 11.26 13.82 -0.04
C PRO A 15 9.73 13.73 0.22
N GLU A 16 8.91 14.06 -0.78
CA GLU A 16 7.46 14.20 -0.62
C GLU A 16 6.66 12.95 -1.05
N HIS A 17 7.14 12.22 -2.06
CA HIS A 17 6.42 11.10 -2.66
C HIS A 17 7.20 9.79 -2.54
N TYR A 18 6.63 8.88 -1.76
CA TYR A 18 7.05 7.48 -1.70
C TYR A 18 6.39 6.68 -2.82
N GLY A 19 6.95 5.51 -3.17
CA GLY A 19 6.50 4.72 -4.31
C GLY A 19 5.02 4.30 -4.27
N SER A 20 4.54 3.82 -5.40
CA SER A 20 3.14 3.47 -5.67
C SER A 20 2.52 2.60 -4.58
N SER A 21 1.41 3.07 -4.00
CA SER A 21 0.49 2.24 -3.22
C SER A 21 -0.85 2.92 -3.02
N PHE A 22 -1.93 2.19 -3.29
CA PHE A 22 -3.30 2.69 -3.23
C PHE A 22 -4.21 1.66 -2.57
N ILE A 23 -5.19 2.13 -1.80
CA ILE A 23 -6.30 1.29 -1.31
C ILE A 23 -7.60 1.78 -1.92
N LEU A 24 -8.28 0.90 -2.64
CA LEU A 24 -9.64 1.10 -3.12
C LEU A 24 -10.63 0.45 -2.16
N GLU A 25 -11.48 1.28 -1.57
CA GLU A 25 -12.57 0.87 -0.68
C GLU A 25 -13.87 0.74 -1.50
N VAL A 26 -14.40 -0.49 -1.58
CA VAL A 26 -15.63 -0.82 -2.30
C VAL A 26 -16.54 -1.62 -1.38
N GLY A 27 -17.62 -1.00 -0.89
CA GLY A 27 -18.48 -1.65 0.10
C GLY A 27 -17.72 -1.88 1.40
N THR A 28 -17.59 -3.15 1.81
CA THR A 28 -16.80 -3.58 2.98
C THR A 28 -15.35 -3.90 2.67
N ASP A 29 -15.02 -4.03 1.38
CA ASP A 29 -13.77 -4.63 0.93
C ASP A 29 -12.71 -3.56 0.71
N LEU A 30 -11.47 -3.90 1.10
CA LEU A 30 -10.29 -3.09 0.80
C LEU A 30 -9.38 -3.85 -0.17
N LEU A 31 -9.21 -3.28 -1.35
CA LEU A 31 -8.32 -3.79 -2.39
C LEU A 31 -7.08 -2.89 -2.43
N MET A 32 -5.90 -3.48 -2.28
CA MET A 32 -4.63 -2.75 -2.41
C MET A 32 -4.05 -2.96 -3.81
N VAL A 33 -3.63 -1.87 -4.45
CA VAL A 33 -2.85 -1.89 -5.68
C VAL A 33 -1.48 -1.32 -5.37
N ASP A 34 -0.45 -2.15 -5.58
CA ASP A 34 0.95 -1.94 -5.22
C ASP A 34 1.21 -1.76 -3.70
N CYS A 35 2.44 -2.11 -3.31
CA CYS A 35 2.96 -2.06 -1.94
C CYS A 35 4.38 -1.46 -1.94
N GLY A 36 4.48 -0.23 -2.44
CA GLY A 36 5.71 0.54 -2.49
C GLY A 36 6.23 0.99 -1.11
N PRO A 37 7.40 1.65 -1.06
CA PRO A 37 8.03 2.10 0.18
C PRO A 37 7.07 2.80 1.14
N ALA A 38 7.14 2.43 2.42
CA ALA A 38 6.36 3.02 3.51
C ALA A 38 4.83 2.80 3.43
N THR A 39 4.34 1.86 2.63
CA THR A 39 2.92 1.50 2.55
C THR A 39 2.34 1.20 3.94
N THR A 40 2.94 0.26 4.67
CA THR A 40 2.49 -0.20 6.00
C THR A 40 2.52 0.93 7.02
N PHE A 41 3.55 1.78 6.98
CA PHE A 41 3.67 2.96 7.84
C PHE A 41 2.52 3.95 7.58
N LYS A 42 2.22 4.24 6.32
CA LYS A 42 1.15 5.19 5.94
C LYS A 42 -0.25 4.63 6.19
N MET A 43 -0.43 3.32 6.05
CA MET A 43 -1.67 2.65 6.47
C MET A 43 -1.93 2.89 7.96
N ALA A 44 -0.91 2.72 8.81
CA ALA A 44 -1.01 3.01 10.24
C ALA A 44 -1.34 4.49 10.51
N GLN A 45 -0.73 5.43 9.78
CA GLN A 45 -1.06 6.86 9.90
C GLN A 45 -2.51 7.18 9.52
N MET A 46 -3.08 6.44 8.56
CA MET A 46 -4.48 6.57 8.13
C MET A 46 -5.47 5.78 9.00
N GLY A 47 -4.99 5.04 10.02
CA GLY A 47 -5.84 4.19 10.84
C GLY A 47 -6.39 2.96 10.11
N ILE A 48 -5.75 2.54 9.00
CA ILE A 48 -6.13 1.35 8.24
C ILE A 48 -5.22 0.19 8.69
N MET A 49 -5.82 -0.86 9.25
CA MET A 49 -5.07 -2.03 9.68
C MET A 49 -4.69 -2.92 8.48
N PRO A 50 -3.45 -3.45 8.39
CA PRO A 50 -3.04 -4.36 7.32
C PRO A 50 -3.98 -5.55 7.09
N GLY A 51 -4.49 -6.16 8.17
CA GLY A 51 -5.42 -7.30 8.09
C GLY A 51 -6.79 -6.97 7.46
N ARG A 52 -7.13 -5.69 7.25
CA ARG A 52 -8.37 -5.29 6.56
C ARG A 52 -8.30 -5.41 5.04
N VAL A 53 -7.10 -5.52 4.47
CA VAL A 53 -6.89 -5.63 3.03
C VAL A 53 -7.05 -7.11 2.64
N GLU A 54 -8.05 -7.48 1.86
CA GLU A 54 -8.25 -8.90 1.50
C GLU A 54 -7.54 -9.29 0.20
N HIS A 55 -7.30 -8.29 -0.66
CA HIS A 55 -6.70 -8.49 -1.96
C HIS A 55 -5.59 -7.47 -2.20
N LEU A 56 -4.43 -7.96 -2.63
CA LEU A 56 -3.28 -7.14 -3.02
C LEU A 56 -2.87 -7.50 -4.43
N PHE A 57 -2.83 -6.49 -5.31
CA PHE A 57 -2.42 -6.63 -6.70
C PHE A 57 -1.12 -5.88 -6.92
N LEU A 58 -0.10 -6.56 -7.45
CA LEU A 58 1.11 -5.90 -7.93
C LEU A 58 0.99 -5.64 -9.42
N THR A 59 1.18 -4.39 -9.84
CA THR A 59 1.16 -4.03 -11.26
C THR A 59 2.36 -4.60 -12.00
N HIS A 60 3.55 -4.52 -11.39
CA HIS A 60 4.82 -5.08 -11.87
C HIS A 60 5.85 -5.13 -10.73
N HIS A 61 7.10 -5.47 -11.05
CA HIS A 61 8.10 -5.83 -10.04
C HIS A 61 9.22 -4.80 -9.79
N HIS A 62 9.03 -3.52 -10.13
CA HIS A 62 9.95 -2.49 -9.64
C HIS A 62 9.79 -2.25 -8.13
N PHE A 63 10.88 -1.84 -7.49
CA PHE A 63 10.94 -1.73 -6.03
C PHE A 63 9.91 -0.74 -5.46
N ASP A 64 9.64 0.34 -6.19
CA ASP A 64 8.69 1.38 -5.82
C ASP A 64 7.24 0.89 -5.86
N HIS A 65 6.98 -0.34 -6.32
CA HIS A 65 5.67 -0.99 -6.33
C HIS A 65 5.55 -2.16 -5.35
N ASN A 66 6.64 -2.69 -4.77
CA ASN A 66 6.55 -3.93 -4.00
C ASN A 66 7.52 -4.08 -2.81
N VAL A 67 8.43 -3.13 -2.57
CA VAL A 67 9.48 -3.34 -1.56
C VAL A 67 8.95 -3.39 -0.13
N ASP A 68 7.76 -2.85 0.14
CA ASP A 68 7.15 -2.88 1.48
C ASP A 68 6.28 -4.13 1.70
N LEU A 69 6.11 -4.97 0.68
CA LEU A 69 5.29 -6.19 0.76
C LEU A 69 5.71 -7.12 1.91
N PRO A 70 7.00 -7.37 2.21
CA PRO A 70 7.38 -8.19 3.36
C PRO A 70 6.94 -7.58 4.69
N CYS A 71 7.05 -6.25 4.85
CA CYS A 71 6.62 -5.55 6.06
C CYS A 71 5.09 -5.65 6.22
N PHE A 72 4.36 -5.38 5.14
CA PHE A 72 2.91 -5.54 5.09
C PHE A 72 2.49 -6.96 5.47
N ALA A 73 3.09 -7.98 4.85
CA ALA A 73 2.75 -9.38 5.10
C ALA A 73 3.05 -9.83 6.54
N LEU A 74 4.18 -9.40 7.11
CA LEU A 74 4.59 -9.78 8.47
C LEU A 74 3.87 -9.01 9.58
N THR A 75 3.18 -7.92 9.25
CA THR A 75 2.35 -7.15 10.18
C THR A 75 0.88 -7.56 10.17
N ARG A 76 0.52 -8.54 9.33
CA ARG A 76 -0.78 -9.20 9.33
C ARG A 76 -0.79 -10.37 10.30
N TRP A 77 -1.63 -10.25 11.33
CA TRP A 77 -1.78 -11.23 12.41
C TRP A 77 -3.18 -11.87 12.39
N ASP A 78 -3.72 -12.00 11.17
CA ASP A 78 -5.02 -12.60 10.81
C ASP A 78 -4.82 -13.90 10.03
#